data_AF-A0AAV7N2N2-F1
#
_entry.id   AF-A0AAV7N2N2-F1
#
_cell.length_a   1.000
_cell.length_b   1.000
_cell.length_c   1.000
_cell.angle_alpha   90.00
_cell.angle_beta   90.00
_cell.angle_gamma   90.00
#
_symmetry.space_group_name_H-M   'P 1'
#
loop_
_entity.id
_entity.type
_entity.pdbx_description
1 polymer ?
#
loop_
_entity_poly.entity_id
_entity_poly.type
_entity_poly.pdbx_seq_one_letter_code
_entity_poly.pdbx_strand_id
1 'polypeptide(L)'
;MPAEPLFKWLVILWDTGADGTYLSPTELLKMGSVTTHAMLGQRLRGAQGHQAFSLLVWLMEGVKQLCPTAIDVEESWGPWHTNSEANEQLREMGMQNAVYSQQFLGPDVEPVTAGIRARLIRNAPPHMKGALLALLGPA
;
A
#
# COMPACT_ATOMS: atom_id res chain seq x y z
N MET A 1 -15.52 13.60 3.72
CA MET A 1 -14.09 13.71 4.09
C MET A 1 -13.30 13.37 2.84
N PRO A 2 -12.25 14.12 2.46
CA PRO A 2 -11.37 13.59 1.43
C PRO A 2 -10.84 12.26 1.98
N ALA A 3 -11.12 11.17 1.27
CA ALA A 3 -10.64 9.85 1.67
C ALA A 3 -9.11 9.92 1.73
N GLU A 4 -8.53 9.50 2.84
CA GLU A 4 -7.08 9.33 2.93
C GLU A 4 -6.62 8.40 1.80
N PRO A 5 -5.50 8.69 1.11
CA PRO A 5 -4.98 7.80 0.07
C PRO A 5 -4.78 6.39 0.63
N LEU A 6 -5.23 5.38 -0.13
CA LEU A 6 -5.32 4.00 0.33
C LEU A 6 -3.95 3.45 0.69
N PHE A 7 -2.92 3.71 -0.12
CA PHE A 7 -1.58 3.20 0.14
C PHE A 7 -0.87 3.93 1.27
N LYS A 8 -1.18 5.21 1.48
CA LYS A 8 -0.73 5.94 2.67
C LYS A 8 -1.24 5.27 3.95
N TRP A 9 -2.52 4.94 3.97
CA TRP A 9 -3.14 4.25 5.10
C TRP A 9 -2.51 2.86 5.36
N LEU A 10 -2.24 2.09 4.30
CA LEU A 10 -1.56 0.80 4.43
C LEU A 10 -0.12 0.93 4.95
N VAL A 11 0.63 1.96 4.53
CA VAL A 11 1.97 2.25 5.06
C VAL A 11 1.92 2.57 6.55
N ILE A 12 0.94 3.37 7.01
CA ILE A 12 0.75 3.64 8.44
C ILE A 12 0.49 2.34 9.21
N LEU A 13 -0.36 1.46 8.68
CA LEU A 13 -0.61 0.16 9.32
C LEU A 13 0.65 -0.70 9.40
N TRP A 14 1.44 -0.74 8.34
CA TRP A 14 2.75 -1.39 8.36
C TRP A 14 3.64 -0.83 9.47
N ASP A 15 3.77 0.50 9.56
CA ASP A 15 4.59 1.18 10.57
C ASP A 15 4.12 0.94 12.00
N THR A 16 2.81 0.74 12.21
CA THR A 16 2.25 0.38 13.52
C THR A 16 2.46 -1.08 13.90
N GLY A 17 3.03 -1.91 13.01
CA GLY A 17 3.24 -3.34 13.26
C GLY A 17 2.00 -4.19 13.03
N ALA A 18 1.05 -3.74 12.20
CA ALA A 18 -0.15 -4.50 11.87
C ALA A 18 0.14 -5.87 11.23
N ASP A 19 1.31 -6.04 10.63
CA ASP A 19 1.74 -7.34 10.08
C ASP A 19 1.99 -8.40 11.17
N GLY A 20 2.50 -7.98 12.33
CA GLY A 20 2.67 -8.85 13.49
C GLY A 20 1.39 -9.09 14.29
N THR A 21 0.30 -8.40 13.93
CA THR A 21 -0.98 -8.50 14.61
C THR A 21 -1.85 -9.55 13.94
N TYR A 22 -2.05 -10.68 14.61
CA TYR A 22 -2.87 -11.77 14.11
C TYR A 22 -4.29 -11.67 14.67
N LEU A 23 -5.28 -11.63 13.78
CA LEU A 23 -6.68 -11.69 14.17
C LEU A 23 -7.17 -13.13 14.21
N SER A 24 -7.82 -13.49 15.31
CA SER A 24 -8.60 -14.71 15.40
C SER A 24 -9.82 -14.65 14.48
N PRO A 25 -10.39 -15.81 14.08
CA PRO A 25 -11.60 -15.85 13.27
C PRO A 25 -12.77 -15.07 13.90
N THR A 26 -12.88 -15.08 15.22
CA THR A 26 -13.91 -14.32 15.96
C THR A 26 -13.70 -12.82 15.86
N GLU A 27 -12.46 -12.33 15.88
CA GLU A 27 -12.15 -10.91 15.73
C GLU A 27 -12.41 -10.43 14.31
N LEU A 28 -12.08 -11.24 13.29
CA LEU A 28 -12.44 -10.96 11.90
C LEU A 28 -13.96 -10.85 11.72
N LEU A 29 -14.74 -11.74 12.33
CA LEU A 29 -16.20 -11.63 12.29
C LEU A 29 -16.72 -10.33 12.92
N LYS A 30 -16.15 -9.91 14.06
CA LYS A 30 -16.51 -8.64 14.70
C LYS A 30 -16.19 -7.46 13.78
N MET A 31 -15.02 -7.45 13.13
CA MET A 31 -14.69 -6.43 12.13
C MET A 31 -15.71 -6.40 10.98
N GLY A 32 -16.19 -7.58 10.54
CA GLY A 32 -17.20 -7.70 9.49
C GLY A 32 -18.54 -7.07 9.84
N SER A 33 -18.86 -6.99 11.13
CA SER A 33 -20.08 -6.35 11.62
C SER A 33 -19.98 -4.84 11.77
N VAL A 34 -18.77 -4.30 11.93
CA VAL A 34 -18.54 -2.86 12.14
C VAL A 34 -18.09 -2.13 10.87
N THR A 35 -17.62 -2.86 9.85
CA THR A 35 -17.27 -2.23 8.57
C THR A 35 -18.51 -1.76 7.82
N THR A 36 -18.46 -0.53 7.30
CA THR A 36 -19.50 0.03 6.42
C THR A 36 -19.30 -0.39 4.95
N HIS A 37 -18.16 -1.03 4.64
CA HIS A 37 -17.82 -1.42 3.29
C HIS A 37 -18.39 -2.81 2.97
N ALA A 38 -19.41 -2.87 2.11
CA ALA A 38 -20.17 -4.11 1.84
C ALA A 38 -19.30 -5.30 1.41
N MET A 39 -18.35 -5.10 0.50
CA MET A 39 -17.47 -6.17 0.00
C MET A 39 -16.50 -6.68 1.07
N LEU A 40 -15.87 -5.77 1.84
CA LEU A 40 -15.04 -6.14 2.99
C LEU A 40 -15.85 -6.89 4.06
N GLY A 41 -17.08 -6.44 4.34
CA GLY A 41 -17.98 -7.10 5.29
C GLY A 41 -18.38 -8.51 4.87
N GLN A 42 -18.60 -8.76 3.57
CA GLN A 42 -18.82 -10.11 3.06
C GLN A 42 -17.58 -11.01 3.22
N ARG A 43 -16.39 -10.50 2.89
CA ARG A 43 -15.13 -11.27 3.06
C ARG A 43 -14.89 -11.63 4.53
N LEU A 44 -15.11 -10.68 5.45
CA LEU A 44 -14.95 -10.89 6.90
C LEU A 44 -15.89 -11.95 7.45
N ARG A 45 -17.13 -12.01 6.95
CA ARG A 45 -18.09 -13.07 7.30
C ARG A 45 -17.70 -14.43 6.71
N GLY A 46 -17.01 -14.44 5.57
CA GLY A 46 -16.47 -15.65 4.93
C GLY A 46 -15.21 -16.22 5.58
N ALA A 47 -14.59 -15.51 6.54
CA ALA A 47 -13.38 -15.97 7.23
C ALA A 47 -13.63 -17.08 8.27
N GLN A 48 -14.88 -17.55 8.46
CA GLN A 48 -15.16 -18.68 9.36
C GLN A 48 -14.42 -19.93 8.88
N GLY A 49 -13.61 -20.54 9.75
CA GLY A 49 -12.84 -21.75 9.44
C GLY A 49 -11.42 -21.52 8.92
N HIS A 50 -10.99 -20.26 8.78
CA HIS A 50 -9.62 -19.90 8.43
C HIS A 50 -8.73 -19.86 9.69
N GLN A 51 -7.41 -20.11 9.56
CA GLN A 51 -6.45 -19.94 10.66
C GLN A 51 -6.29 -18.45 11.04
N ALA A 52 -5.52 -18.10 12.07
CA ALA A 52 -5.25 -16.69 12.37
C ALA A 52 -4.52 -16.01 11.19
N PHE A 53 -4.95 -14.82 10.79
CA PHE A 53 -4.36 -14.04 9.69
C PHE A 53 -3.70 -12.78 10.22
N SER A 54 -2.55 -12.41 9.64
CA SER A 54 -1.98 -11.06 9.78
C SER A 54 -3.05 -10.04 9.35
N LEU A 55 -3.33 -9.06 10.20
CA LEU A 55 -4.28 -7.99 9.93
C LEU A 55 -3.92 -7.26 8.64
N LEU A 56 -2.63 -6.99 8.43
CA LEU A 56 -2.15 -6.31 7.24
C LEU A 56 -2.37 -7.15 5.98
N VAL A 57 -1.98 -8.44 5.99
CA VAL A 57 -2.22 -9.35 4.86
C VAL A 57 -3.70 -9.42 4.53
N TRP A 58 -4.55 -9.52 5.56
CA TRP A 58 -5.99 -9.53 5.37
C TRP A 58 -6.52 -8.23 4.71
N LEU A 59 -6.01 -7.07 5.12
CA LEU A 59 -6.38 -5.78 4.53
C LEU A 59 -5.90 -5.63 3.08
N MET A 60 -4.66 -6.00 2.78
CA MET A 60 -4.11 -5.98 1.42
C MET A 60 -4.93 -6.85 0.48
N GLU A 61 -5.35 -8.01 0.95
CA GLU A 61 -6.24 -8.91 0.25
C GLU A 61 -7.64 -8.29 0.01
N GLY A 62 -8.17 -7.52 0.97
CA GLY A 62 -9.35 -6.69 0.78
C GLY A 62 -9.15 -5.63 -0.31
N VAL A 63 -7.99 -4.98 -0.34
CA VAL A 63 -7.61 -4.01 -1.37
C VAL A 63 -7.57 -4.64 -2.75
N LYS A 64 -6.98 -5.84 -2.91
CA LYS A 64 -6.99 -6.56 -4.21
C LYS A 64 -8.39 -6.87 -4.73
N GLN A 65 -9.37 -7.07 -3.85
CA GLN A 65 -10.75 -7.28 -4.31
C GLN A 65 -11.38 -5.99 -4.81
N LEU A 66 -11.06 -4.86 -4.18
CA LEU A 66 -11.54 -3.54 -4.57
C LEU A 66 -10.89 -3.04 -5.85
N CYS A 67 -9.59 -3.28 -5.97
CA CYS A 67 -8.73 -2.92 -7.08
C CYS A 67 -8.00 -4.19 -7.53
N PRO A 68 -8.54 -4.96 -8.49
CA PRO A 68 -7.96 -6.22 -8.93
C PRO A 68 -6.54 -6.10 -9.49
N THR A 69 -6.21 -4.95 -10.07
CA THR A 69 -4.91 -4.68 -10.65
C THR A 69 -4.30 -3.38 -10.12
N ALA A 70 -2.97 -3.27 -10.21
CA ALA A 70 -2.27 -2.04 -9.88
C ALA A 70 -2.68 -0.84 -10.76
N ILE A 71 -3.25 -1.10 -11.95
CA ILE A 71 -3.74 -0.07 -12.88
C ILE A 71 -5.06 0.52 -12.40
N ASP A 72 -5.88 -0.26 -11.68
CA ASP A 72 -7.18 0.18 -11.17
C ASP A 72 -7.06 1.19 -10.02
N VAL A 73 -5.85 1.45 -9.54
CA VAL A 73 -5.59 2.42 -8.49
C VAL A 73 -5.23 3.77 -9.11
N GLU A 74 -6.22 4.66 -9.16
CA GLU A 74 -6.05 6.07 -9.54
C GLU A 74 -5.38 6.90 -8.43
N GLU A 75 -4.26 6.44 -7.85
CA GLU A 75 -3.49 7.30 -6.95
C GLU A 75 -2.63 8.28 -7.77
N SER A 76 -3.03 9.55 -7.74
CA SER A 76 -2.21 10.64 -8.24
C SER A 76 -1.19 11.04 -7.16
N TRP A 77 0.00 10.42 -7.16
CA TRP A 77 1.12 11.00 -6.41
C TRP A 77 1.43 12.37 -7.02
N GLY A 78 1.24 13.42 -6.22
CA GLY A 78 1.53 14.80 -6.60
C GLY A 78 3.02 15.11 -6.61
N PRO A 79 3.40 16.35 -6.96
CA PRO A 79 4.76 16.83 -6.76
C PRO A 79 5.21 16.65 -5.32
N TRP A 80 6.49 16.39 -5.11
CA TRP A 80 7.13 16.43 -3.81
C TRP A 80 8.18 17.54 -3.81
N HIS A 81 8.42 18.12 -2.64
CA HIS A 81 9.30 19.27 -2.43
C HIS A 81 10.41 18.97 -1.43
N THR A 82 10.20 17.99 -0.55
CA THR A 82 11.17 17.58 0.46
C THR A 82 11.57 16.11 0.33
N ASN A 83 12.71 15.75 0.91
CA ASN A 83 13.14 14.35 0.97
C ASN A 83 12.15 13.47 1.76
N SER A 84 11.46 14.03 2.77
CA SER A 84 10.44 13.29 3.54
C SER A 84 9.26 12.94 2.64
N GLU A 85 8.74 13.90 1.89
CA GLU A 85 7.63 13.68 0.96
C GLU A 85 8.03 12.69 -0.16
N ALA A 86 9.26 12.79 -0.67
CA ALA A 86 9.77 11.84 -1.64
C ALA A 86 9.83 10.41 -1.06
N ASN A 87 10.29 10.27 0.19
CA ASN A 87 10.37 9.00 0.88
C ASN A 87 8.97 8.42 1.17
N GLU A 88 8.04 9.24 1.65
CA GLU A 88 6.64 8.83 1.87
C GLU A 88 6.00 8.33 0.57
N GLN A 89 6.12 9.09 -0.53
CA GLN A 89 5.62 8.65 -1.83
C GLN A 89 6.30 7.37 -2.34
N LEU A 90 7.60 7.19 -2.08
CA LEU A 90 8.30 5.95 -2.42
C LEU A 90 7.75 4.75 -1.67
N ARG A 91 7.48 4.91 -0.37
CA ARG A 91 6.91 3.85 0.47
C ARG A 91 5.48 3.54 0.07
N GLU A 92 4.69 4.54 -0.31
CA GLU A 92 3.33 4.34 -0.85
C GLU A 92 3.36 3.56 -2.17
N MET A 93 4.23 3.94 -3.11
CA MET A 93 4.43 3.19 -4.36
C MET A 93 4.99 1.78 -4.11
N GLY A 94 5.89 1.64 -3.13
CA GLY A 94 6.39 0.34 -2.67
C GLY A 94 5.25 -0.53 -2.15
N MET A 95 4.42 0.01 -1.24
CA MET A 95 3.23 -0.67 -0.71
C MET A 95 2.29 -1.09 -1.83
N GLN A 96 2.03 -0.23 -2.83
CA GLN A 96 1.24 -0.59 -3.99
C GLN A 96 1.79 -1.85 -4.67
N ASN A 97 3.09 -1.87 -5.00
CA ASN A 97 3.70 -3.03 -5.62
C ASN A 97 3.61 -4.27 -4.74
N ALA A 98 3.87 -4.10 -3.44
CA ALA A 98 3.86 -5.16 -2.44
C ALA A 98 2.48 -5.80 -2.30
N VAL A 99 1.40 -5.02 -2.46
CA VAL A 99 0.03 -5.56 -2.53
C VAL A 99 -0.09 -6.55 -3.67
N TYR A 100 0.38 -6.21 -4.87
CA TYR A 100 0.20 -7.06 -6.06
C TYR A 100 1.33 -8.08 -6.27
N SER A 101 2.33 -8.14 -5.38
CA SER A 101 3.43 -9.10 -5.45
C SER A 101 3.03 -10.48 -4.87
N GLN A 102 3.79 -11.51 -5.24
CA GLN A 102 3.58 -12.87 -4.69
C GLN A 102 4.14 -13.03 -3.27
N GLN A 103 5.09 -12.17 -2.88
CA GLN A 103 5.76 -12.22 -1.59
C GLN A 103 5.82 -10.81 -1.03
N PHE A 104 4.97 -10.56 -0.04
CA PHE A 104 4.99 -9.30 0.68
C PHE A 104 6.12 -9.31 1.71
N LEU A 105 7.08 -8.39 1.54
CA LEU A 105 8.18 -8.21 2.49
C LEU A 105 8.17 -6.81 3.16
N GLY A 106 7.22 -5.96 2.75
CA GLY A 106 7.07 -4.59 3.24
C GLY A 106 7.40 -3.52 2.19
N PRO A 107 6.92 -2.29 2.38
CA PRO A 107 7.10 -1.18 1.44
C PRO A 107 8.56 -0.74 1.27
N ASP A 108 9.41 -0.98 2.28
CA ASP A 108 10.80 -0.49 2.32
C ASP A 108 11.80 -1.38 1.57
N VAL A 109 11.39 -2.60 1.23
CA VAL A 109 12.23 -3.61 0.59
C VAL A 109 11.80 -3.91 -0.84
N GLU A 110 10.69 -3.33 -1.29
CA GLU A 110 10.21 -3.48 -2.66
C GLU A 110 11.19 -2.84 -3.65
N PRO A 111 11.49 -3.53 -4.77
CA PRO A 111 12.36 -2.99 -5.79
C PRO A 111 11.85 -1.67 -6.36
N VAL A 112 12.74 -0.70 -6.53
CA VAL A 112 12.44 0.53 -7.26
C VAL A 112 12.34 0.20 -8.75
N THR A 113 11.12 -0.10 -9.21
CA THR A 113 10.85 -0.42 -10.61
C THR A 113 11.06 0.80 -11.52
N ALA A 114 11.20 0.57 -12.83
CA ALA A 114 11.26 1.65 -13.82
C ALA A 114 10.04 2.59 -13.73
N GLY A 115 8.85 2.04 -13.42
CA GLY A 115 7.63 2.83 -13.21
C GLY A 115 7.72 3.74 -11.99
N ILE A 116 8.17 3.22 -10.84
CA ILE A 116 8.39 4.02 -9.63
C ILE A 116 9.43 5.11 -9.89
N ARG A 117 10.55 4.75 -10.52
CA ARG A 117 11.61 5.71 -10.87
C ARG A 117 11.09 6.85 -11.73
N ALA A 118 10.37 6.53 -12.81
CA ALA A 118 9.82 7.53 -13.71
C ALA A 118 8.83 8.47 -12.98
N ARG A 119 7.97 7.93 -12.12
CA ARG A 119 7.03 8.73 -11.31
C ARG A 119 7.76 9.63 -10.32
N LEU A 120 8.73 9.09 -9.57
CA LEU A 120 9.53 9.85 -8.60
C LEU A 120 10.25 11.02 -9.26
N ILE A 121 10.94 10.78 -10.39
CA ILE A 121 11.69 11.82 -11.12
C ILE A 121 10.75 12.85 -11.74
N ARG A 122 9.61 12.43 -12.30
CA ARG A 122 8.61 13.34 -12.88
C ARG A 122 8.11 14.34 -11.84
N ASN A 123 7.81 13.84 -10.64
CA ASN A 123 7.23 14.60 -9.53
C ASN A 123 8.27 15.39 -8.72
N ALA A 124 9.57 15.19 -9.00
CA ALA A 124 10.66 15.84 -8.29
C ALA A 124 10.73 17.36 -8.55
N PRO A 125 11.24 18.15 -7.58
CA PRO A 125 11.49 19.56 -7.81
C PRO A 125 12.63 19.73 -8.82
N PRO A 126 12.62 20.81 -9.65
CA PRO A 126 13.53 20.94 -10.80
C PRO A 126 15.01 20.77 -10.45
N HIS A 127 15.44 21.29 -9.31
CA HIS A 127 16.83 21.26 -8.86
C HIS A 127 17.32 19.85 -8.46
N MET A 128 16.42 18.90 -8.20
CA MET A 128 16.77 17.53 -7.80
C MET A 128 16.69 16.52 -8.95
N LYS A 129 16.03 16.85 -10.08
CA LYS A 129 15.85 15.93 -11.21
C LYS A 129 17.18 15.39 -11.76
N GLY A 130 18.19 16.25 -11.91
CA GLY A 130 19.51 15.84 -12.38
C GLY A 130 20.20 14.85 -11.44
N ALA A 131 20.15 15.11 -10.14
CA ALA A 131 20.74 14.22 -9.13
C ALA A 131 20.04 12.85 -9.10
N LEU A 132 18.70 12.82 -9.17
CA LEU A 132 17.94 11.57 -9.19
C LEU A 132 18.20 10.74 -10.44
N LEU A 133 18.32 11.38 -11.62
CA LEU A 133 18.67 10.69 -12.87
C LEU A 133 20.06 10.04 -12.77
N ALA A 134 21.03 10.73 -12.17
CA ALA A 134 22.37 10.20 -11.98
C ALA A 134 22.40 9.05 -10.96
N LEU A 135 21.66 9.16 -9.85
CA LEU A 135 21.62 8.17 -8.79
C LEU A 135 20.89 6.88 -9.19
N LEU A 136 19.75 7.03 -9.87
CA LEU A 136 18.88 5.90 -10.19
C LEU A 136 19.30 5.25 -11.51
N GLY A 137 20.03 5.95 -12.39
CA GLY A 137 20.44 5.48 -13.70
C GLY A 137 19.32 5.54 -14.75
N PRO A 138 19.63 5.24 -16.03
CA PRO A 138 18.61 5.18 -17.09
C PRO A 138 17.58 4.08 -16.80
N ALA A 139 16.32 4.36 -17.14
CA ALA A 139 15.21 3.42 -17.06
C ALA A 139 15.32 2.30 -18.11
#